data_AF-A0A6C0M3V6-F1
#
_entry.id   AF-A0A6C0M3V6-F1
#
_cell.length_a   1.000
_cell.length_b   1.000
_cell.length_c   1.000
_cell.angle_alpha   90.00
_cell.angle_beta   90.00
_cell.angle_gamma   90.00
#
_symmetry.space_group_name_H-M   'P 1'
#
loop_
_entity.id
_entity.type
_entity.pdbx_description
1 polymer ?
#
loop_
_entity_poly.entity_id
_entity_poly.type
_entity_poly.pdbx_seq_one_letter_code
_entity_poly.pdbx_strand_id
1 'polypeptide(L)'
;MEVSLEPFSDPSEGSTYETRILYTGLGRVNLHTRMLQYMQPLSNGCVYFRETPMPDGIVSRIYHTEYARVTEYTKPRRWKEVVGDKVFHFTVCGSLTPKQT
;
A
#
# COMPACT_ATOMS: atom_id res chain seq x y z
N MET A 1 -10.34 21.73 2.49
CA MET A 1 -8.87 21.73 2.32
C MET A 1 -8.61 21.31 0.89
N GLU A 2 -8.23 22.24 0.02
CA GLU A 2 -7.74 21.88 -1.32
C GLU A 2 -6.38 21.20 -1.15
N VAL A 3 -6.30 19.94 -1.55
CA VAL A 3 -5.04 19.20 -1.61
C VAL A 3 -4.41 19.59 -2.94
N SER A 4 -3.41 20.47 -2.88
CA SER A 4 -2.56 20.75 -4.04
C SER A 4 -1.73 19.51 -4.33
N LEU A 5 -1.99 18.85 -5.45
CA LEU A 5 -1.22 17.70 -5.91
C LEU A 5 0.01 18.22 -6.64
N GLU A 6 1.15 18.28 -5.95
CA GLU A 6 2.41 18.52 -6.64
C GLU A 6 2.73 17.38 -7.62
N PRO A 7 3.33 17.66 -8.79
CA PRO A 7 3.70 16.64 -9.74
C PRO A 7 4.66 15.62 -9.10
N PHE A 8 4.40 14.33 -9.33
CA PHE A 8 5.23 13.25 -8.83
C PHE A 8 6.64 13.33 -9.44
N SER A 9 7.62 13.77 -8.65
CA SER A 9 9.04 13.60 -8.97
C SER A 9 9.51 12.27 -8.36
N ASP A 10 9.97 11.32 -9.19
CA ASP A 10 10.57 10.07 -8.71
C ASP A 10 11.73 10.42 -7.75
N PRO A 11 11.63 10.10 -6.44
CA PRO A 11 12.72 10.34 -5.51
C PRO A 11 13.98 9.59 -5.94
N SER A 12 15.16 10.22 -5.82
CA SER A 12 16.45 9.62 -6.20
C SER A 12 16.85 8.41 -5.34
N GLU A 13 16.18 8.21 -4.21
CA GLU A 13 16.46 7.14 -3.26
C GLU A 13 15.20 6.32 -2.96
N GLY A 14 15.23 5.04 -3.35
CA GLY A 14 14.20 4.07 -3.04
C GLY A 14 14.66 2.65 -3.34
N SER A 15 14.06 1.66 -2.68
CA SER A 15 14.27 0.24 -2.97
C SER A 15 13.15 -0.27 -3.85
N THR A 16 13.51 -1.02 -4.90
CA THR A 16 12.53 -1.67 -5.78
C THR A 16 12.59 -3.17 -5.60
N TYR A 17 11.43 -3.80 -5.48
CA TYR A 17 11.31 -5.25 -5.42
C TYR A 17 10.11 -5.73 -6.22
N GLU A 18 10.20 -6.98 -6.70
CA GLU A 18 9.08 -7.69 -7.31
C GLU A 18 8.40 -8.56 -6.27
N THR A 19 7.07 -8.57 -6.29
CA THR A 19 6.25 -9.32 -5.35
C THR A 19 4.98 -9.85 -6.02
N ARG A 20 4.29 -10.74 -5.33
CA ARG A 20 2.89 -11.04 -5.63
C ARG A 20 2.03 -10.45 -4.53
N ILE A 21 0.97 -9.76 -4.95
CA ILE A 21 -0.08 -9.27 -4.08
C ILE A 21 -1.22 -10.29 -4.12
N LEU A 22 -1.53 -10.89 -2.96
CA LEU A 22 -2.64 -11.84 -2.81
C LEU A 22 -3.85 -11.11 -2.27
N TYR A 23 -4.95 -11.09 -3.01
CA TYR A 23 -6.21 -10.49 -2.56
C TYR A 23 -7.03 -11.51 -1.77
N THR A 24 -7.41 -11.12 -0.57
CA THR A 24 -8.10 -11.96 0.41
C THR A 24 -9.39 -11.27 0.87
N GLY A 25 -10.18 -11.94 1.70
CA GLY A 25 -11.39 -11.35 2.28
C GLY A 25 -11.10 -10.27 3.35
N LEU A 26 -9.86 -10.17 3.82
CA LEU A 26 -9.45 -9.28 4.91
C LEU A 26 -8.58 -8.11 4.44
N GLY A 27 -8.33 -8.01 3.13
CA GLY A 27 -7.37 -7.08 2.53
C GLY A 27 -6.47 -7.79 1.54
N ARG A 28 -5.25 -7.30 1.37
CA ARG A 28 -4.27 -7.89 0.45
C ARG A 28 -2.97 -8.19 1.15
N VAL A 29 -2.27 -9.24 0.73
CA VAL A 29 -0.99 -9.65 1.32
C VAL A 29 0.13 -9.35 0.34
N ASN A 30 1.14 -8.60 0.77
CA ASN A 30 2.39 -8.45 0.04
C ASN A 30 3.33 -9.60 0.44
N LEU A 31 3.63 -10.52 -0.48
CA LEU A 31 4.45 -11.68 -0.17
C LEU A 31 5.91 -11.37 0.14
N HIS A 32 6.43 -10.26 -0.38
CA HIS A 32 7.81 -9.82 -0.09
C HIS A 32 7.95 -9.40 1.37
N THR A 33 7.08 -8.51 1.86
CA THR A 33 7.13 -8.00 3.23
C THR A 33 6.41 -8.89 4.24
N ARG A 34 5.62 -9.86 3.76
CA ARG A 34 4.74 -10.73 4.58
C ARG A 34 3.77 -9.93 5.46
N MET A 35 3.27 -8.82 4.95
CA MET A 35 2.31 -7.96 5.63
C MET A 35 0.92 -8.12 5.01
N LEU A 36 -0.10 -8.26 5.87
CA LEU A 36 -1.49 -8.04 5.53
C LEU A 36 -1.75 -6.52 5.50
N GLN A 37 -2.20 -6.04 4.36
CA GLN A 37 -2.47 -4.65 4.07
C GLN A 37 -3.99 -4.45 3.97
N TYR A 38 -4.50 -3.55 4.81
CA TYR A 38 -5.88 -3.08 4.78
C TYR A 38 -5.93 -1.70 4.14
N MET A 39 -6.79 -1.54 3.13
CA MET A 39 -7.01 -0.29 2.40
C MET A 39 -8.49 0.07 2.48
N GLN A 40 -8.79 1.23 3.04
CA GLN A 40 -10.15 1.76 3.13
C GLN A 40 -10.20 3.17 2.54
N PRO A 41 -10.91 3.38 1.41
CA PRO A 41 -11.12 4.72 0.87
C PRO A 41 -11.84 5.61 1.88
N LEU A 42 -11.41 6.86 1.97
CA LEU A 42 -12.03 7.92 2.76
C LEU A 42 -12.72 8.92 1.84
N SER A 43 -13.68 9.69 2.37
CA SER A 43 -14.47 10.66 1.59
C SER A 43 -13.64 11.84 1.05
N ASN A 44 -12.45 12.06 1.58
CA ASN A 44 -11.53 13.14 1.18
C ASN A 44 -10.55 12.71 0.06
N GLY A 45 -10.80 11.59 -0.61
CA GLY A 45 -9.91 11.07 -1.66
C GLY A 45 -8.61 10.43 -1.16
N CYS A 46 -8.41 10.36 0.17
CA CYS A 46 -7.32 9.58 0.77
C CYS A 46 -7.75 8.12 0.96
N VAL A 47 -6.77 7.24 1.15
CA VAL A 47 -7.00 5.85 1.56
C VAL A 47 -6.37 5.66 2.93
N TYR A 48 -7.16 5.20 3.90
CA TYR A 48 -6.61 4.68 5.14
C TYR A 48 -5.87 3.37 4.84
N PHE A 49 -4.59 3.37 5.15
CA PHE A 49 -3.71 2.23 4.94
C PHE A 49 -3.16 1.74 6.27
N ARG A 50 -3.36 0.46 6.54
CA ARG A 50 -2.83 -0.21 7.73
C ARG A 50 -2.15 -1.50 7.33
N GLU A 51 -0.99 -1.74 7.91
CA GLU A 51 -0.26 -3.00 7.74
C GLU A 51 -0.19 -3.73 9.09
N THR A 52 -0.37 -5.04 9.04
CA THR A 52 -0.10 -5.94 10.17
C THR A 52 0.67 -7.15 9.65
N PRO A 53 1.54 -7.78 10.45
CA PRO A 53 2.16 -9.05 10.07
C PRO A 53 1.08 -10.04 9.59
N MET A 54 1.37 -10.76 8.52
CA MET A 54 0.47 -11.82 8.05
C MET A 54 0.30 -12.85 9.17
N PRO A 55 -0.94 -13.18 9.59
CA PRO A 55 -1.16 -14.16 10.66
C PRO A 55 -0.62 -15.53 10.25
N ASP A 56 -0.05 -16.24 11.23
CA ASP A 56 0.41 -17.61 11.05
C ASP A 56 -0.80 -18.53 10.86
N GLY A 57 -0.83 -19.24 9.72
CA GLY A 57 -1.92 -20.14 9.36
C GLY A 57 -2.89 -19.55 8.35
N ILE A 58 -2.80 -20.09 7.12
CA ILE A 58 -3.80 -20.12 6.04
C ILE A 58 -4.62 -18.81 5.86
N VAL A 59 -4.22 -18.01 4.86
CA VAL A 59 -5.18 -17.22 4.07
C VAL A 59 -6.12 -18.20 3.38
N SER A 60 -7.25 -18.51 4.03
CA SER A 60 -8.15 -19.61 3.62
C SER A 60 -8.74 -19.43 2.23
N ARG A 61 -8.77 -18.19 1.73
CA ARG A 61 -9.24 -17.85 0.39
C ARG A 61 -8.42 -16.72 -0.19
N ILE A 62 -7.81 -17.00 -1.34
CA ILE A 62 -7.22 -16.02 -2.23
C ILE A 62 -8.18 -15.86 -3.39
N TYR A 63 -8.74 -14.65 -3.54
CA TYR A 63 -9.72 -14.35 -4.59
C TYR A 63 -9.05 -13.88 -5.89
N HIS A 64 -7.86 -13.30 -5.77
CA HIS A 64 -7.09 -12.82 -6.91
C HIS A 64 -5.61 -12.72 -6.56
N THR A 65 -4.74 -12.73 -7.56
CA THR A 65 -3.30 -12.55 -7.41
C THR A 65 -2.80 -11.67 -8.53
N GLU A 66 -1.93 -10.71 -8.18
CA GLU A 66 -1.28 -9.83 -9.15
C GLU A 66 0.22 -9.82 -8.91
N TYR A 67 0.98 -9.78 -10.01
CA TYR A 67 2.41 -9.45 -9.94
C TYR A 67 2.54 -7.94 -9.84
N ALA A 68 3.30 -7.49 -8.85
CA ALA A 68 3.54 -6.07 -8.62
C ALA A 68 5.05 -5.81 -8.54
N ARG A 69 5.48 -4.72 -9.17
CA ARG A 69 6.77 -4.11 -8.89
C ARG A 69 6.54 -2.95 -7.94
N VAL A 70 7.07 -3.06 -6.74
CA VAL A 70 6.91 -2.06 -5.69
C VAL A 70 8.20 -1.28 -5.55
N THR A 71 8.10 0.04 -5.54
CA THR A 71 9.21 0.94 -5.21
C THR A 71 8.85 1.69 -3.94
N GLU A 72 9.63 1.50 -2.87
CA GLU A 72 9.49 2.22 -1.60
C GLU A 72 10.53 3.33 -1.52
N TYR A 73 10.09 4.57 -1.27
CA TYR A 73 10.97 5.73 -1.19
C TYR A 73 11.20 6.15 0.26
N THR A 74 12.42 6.61 0.55
CA THR A 74 12.89 6.82 1.93
C THR A 74 12.23 8.02 2.63
N LYS A 75 12.05 9.17 1.98
CA LYS A 75 11.40 10.36 2.59
C LYS A 75 10.74 11.31 1.56
N PRO A 76 9.48 11.77 1.80
CA PRO A 76 8.50 11.22 2.74
C PRO A 76 8.12 9.78 2.36
N ARG A 77 7.48 9.01 3.26
CA ARG A 77 7.05 7.62 2.97
C ARG A 77 6.09 7.66 1.78
N ARG A 78 6.64 7.38 0.61
CA ARG A 78 5.97 7.27 -0.67
C ARG A 78 6.24 5.86 -1.14
N TRP A 79 5.29 5.29 -1.86
CA TRP A 79 5.59 4.11 -2.63
C TRP A 79 4.81 4.10 -3.93
N LYS A 80 5.32 3.33 -4.87
CA LYS A 80 4.77 3.14 -6.21
C LYS A 80 4.52 1.66 -6.42
N GLU A 81 3.40 1.33 -7.03
CA GLU A 81 3.06 -0.04 -7.44
C GLU A 81 2.81 -0.04 -8.94
N VAL A 82 3.57 -0.86 -9.67
CA VAL A 82 3.32 -1.15 -11.08
C VAL A 82 2.69 -2.53 -11.16
N VAL A 83 1.46 -2.60 -11.66
CA VAL A 83 0.67 -3.83 -11.80
C VAL A 83 0.14 -3.92 -13.22
N GLY A 84 0.73 -4.83 -14.01
CA GLY A 84 0.46 -4.90 -15.44
C GLY A 84 0.85 -3.60 -16.15
N ASP A 85 -0.12 -2.96 -16.79
CA ASP A 85 -0.01 -1.66 -17.48
C ASP A 85 -0.38 -0.46 -16.59
N LYS A 86 -0.78 -0.71 -15.34
CA LYS A 86 -1.23 0.33 -14.40
C LYS A 86 -0.11 0.74 -13.45
N VAL A 87 -0.08 2.03 -13.13
CA VAL A 87 0.86 2.60 -12.16
C VAL A 87 0.09 3.34 -11.08
N PHE A 88 0.30 2.96 -9.83
CA PHE A 88 -0.28 3.57 -8.65
C PHE A 88 0.79 4.30 -7.86
N HIS A 89 0.50 5.52 -7.41
CA HIS A 89 1.39 6.32 -6.56
C HIS A 89 0.71 6.62 -5.24
N PHE A 90 1.40 6.33 -4.14
CA PHE A 90 0.90 6.55 -2.80
C PHE A 90 1.83 7.52 -2.06
N THR A 91 1.23 8.52 -1.44
CA THR A 91 1.92 9.48 -0.58
C THR A 91 1.19 9.53 0.76
N VAL A 92 1.94 9.54 1.87
CA VAL A 92 1.33 9.70 3.19
C VAL A 92 0.68 11.08 3.31
N CYS A 93 -0.64 11.09 3.53
CA CYS A 93 -1.43 12.31 3.75
C CYS A 93 -1.67 12.62 5.24
N GLY A 94 -1.34 11.69 6.15
CA GLY A 94 -1.53 11.84 7.59
C GLY A 94 -1.50 10.50 8.34
N SER A 95 -1.70 10.54 9.66
CA SER A 95 -1.80 9.36 10.52
C SER A 95 -3.08 9.41 11.35
N LEU A 96 -3.80 8.29 11.45
CA LEU A 96 -4.91 8.18 12.39
C LEU A 96 -4.37 7.81 13.78
N THR A 97 -4.55 8.70 14.75
CA THR A 97 -4.33 8.37 16.16
C THR A 97 -5.57 7.66 16.71
N PRO A 98 -5.43 6.55 17.46
CA PRO A 98 -6.55 5.96 18.18
C PRO A 98 -7.16 7.02 19.12
N LYS A 99 -8.48 7.14 19.16
CA LYS A 99 -9.13 7.92 20.23
C LYS A 99 -8.81 7.23 21.55
N GLN A 100 -8.06 7.89 22.43
CA GLN A 100 -8.01 7.50 23.83
C GLN A 100 -9.43 7.56 24.37
N THR A 101 -9.94 6.42 24.82
CA THR A 101 -11.25 6.28 25.46
C THR A 101 -11.02 6.17 26.95
#